data_AF-A0A2V5S745-F1
#
_entry.id   AF-A0A2V5S745-F1
#
_cell.length_a   1.000
_cell.length_b   1.000
_cell.length_c   1.000
_cell.angle_alpha   90.00
_cell.angle_beta   90.00
_cell.angle_gamma   90.00
#
_symmetry.space_group_name_H-M   'P 1'
#
loop_
_entity.id
_entity.type
_entity.pdbx_description
1 polymer ?
#
loop_
_entity_poly.entity_id
_entity_poly.type
_entity_poly.pdbx_seq_one_letter_code
_entity_poly.pdbx_strand_id
1 'polypeptide(L)'
;MQIALSTFFDKLRFYVFSWNRFANEQAAYEYWLRRVNCCVEAEQAYGLEVVYRMHYSDVIERPKSAMHALLDFPGEPYSGQCLEPLVQRINSANVPVDFNPSDPSTNLTTVEQARQLSDKLRSSPQQGRASLKLAEKLEAEFNQRVEYFGGLGTKYSEAQNLIAKLERECAMLNASPAGGRG
;
A
#
# COMPACT_ATOMS: atom_id res chain seq x y z
N MET A 1 -5.47 -5.11 -14.06
CA MET A 1 -6.72 -5.08 -13.29
C MET A 1 -6.39 -5.43 -11.85
N GLN A 2 -6.30 -4.41 -10.97
CA GLN A 2 -5.76 -4.54 -9.63
C GLN A 2 -6.92 -4.78 -8.66
N ILE A 3 -7.19 -6.05 -8.34
CA ILE A 3 -8.20 -6.42 -7.33
C ILE A 3 -7.67 -5.96 -5.97
N ALA A 4 -8.21 -4.87 -5.45
CA ALA A 4 -7.94 -4.40 -4.09
C ALA A 4 -8.68 -5.32 -3.12
N LEU A 5 -8.02 -6.41 -2.71
CA LEU A 5 -8.46 -7.28 -1.63
C LEU A 5 -8.56 -6.48 -0.33
N SER A 6 -9.77 -6.11 0.02
CA SER A 6 -10.22 -5.61 1.32
C SER A 6 -10.25 -6.76 2.33
N THR A 7 -9.09 -7.25 2.70
CA THR A 7 -8.93 -7.93 3.99
C THR A 7 -8.69 -6.89 5.08
N PHE A 8 -8.89 -7.29 6.34
CA PHE A 8 -8.40 -6.65 7.58
C PHE A 8 -9.45 -6.06 8.52
N PHE A 9 -10.28 -6.95 9.06
CA PHE A 9 -10.70 -6.86 10.45
C PHE A 9 -10.17 -8.08 11.21
N ASP A 10 -8.97 -7.93 11.76
CA ASP A 10 -8.64 -8.25 13.16
C ASP A 10 -7.17 -7.92 13.39
N LYS A 11 -6.91 -7.10 14.41
CA LYS A 11 -5.58 -6.59 14.79
C LYS A 11 -4.48 -7.64 14.85
N LEU A 12 -4.83 -8.91 15.13
CA LEU A 12 -3.87 -10.00 15.26
C LEU A 12 -3.45 -10.63 13.93
N ARG A 13 -4.28 -10.62 12.88
CA ARG A 13 -4.06 -11.51 11.72
C ARG A 13 -3.11 -10.95 10.67
N PHE A 14 -3.01 -9.64 10.55
CA PHE A 14 -2.02 -9.03 9.64
C PHE A 14 -0.62 -9.10 10.21
N TYR A 15 -0.47 -8.81 11.51
CA TYR A 15 0.79 -9.00 12.21
C TYR A 15 1.27 -10.44 12.03
N VAL A 16 0.35 -11.43 12.04
CA VAL A 16 0.72 -12.84 11.85
C VAL A 16 1.05 -13.27 10.42
N PHE A 17 0.43 -12.68 9.41
CA PHE A 17 0.79 -13.00 8.01
C PHE A 17 2.12 -12.38 7.56
N SER A 18 2.64 -11.43 8.34
CA SER A 18 3.77 -10.59 7.94
C SER A 18 4.88 -10.55 9.00
N TRP A 19 5.18 -11.67 9.68
CA TRP A 19 6.14 -11.73 10.80
C TRP A 19 7.54 -11.13 10.51
N ASN A 20 7.87 -10.84 9.24
CA ASN A 20 9.09 -10.15 8.83
C ASN A 20 8.89 -8.87 7.98
N ARG A 21 7.68 -8.31 7.85
CA ARG A 21 7.44 -7.16 6.95
C ARG A 21 7.48 -5.79 7.63
N PHE A 22 7.21 -5.73 8.93
CA PHE A 22 7.14 -4.46 9.67
C PHE A 22 7.98 -4.53 10.93
N ALA A 23 8.64 -3.42 11.26
CA ALA A 23 9.55 -3.35 12.40
C ALA A 23 8.83 -3.34 13.76
N ASN A 24 7.58 -2.86 13.82
CA ASN A 24 6.76 -2.75 15.03
C ASN A 24 5.27 -2.55 14.69
N GLU A 25 4.42 -2.52 15.73
CA GLU A 25 2.97 -2.29 15.59
C GLU A 25 2.65 -0.90 15.01
N GLN A 26 3.40 0.15 15.39
CA GLN A 26 3.23 1.50 14.84
C GLN A 26 3.38 1.52 13.31
N ALA A 27 4.46 0.93 12.78
CA ALA A 27 4.71 0.84 11.35
C ALA A 27 3.63 0.05 10.61
N ALA A 28 3.05 -0.96 11.26
CA ALA A 28 1.93 -1.71 10.70
C ALA A 28 0.65 -0.86 10.59
N TYR A 29 0.30 -0.07 11.61
CA TYR A 29 -0.85 0.85 11.54
C TYR A 29 -0.65 1.96 10.52
N GLU A 30 0.52 2.59 10.48
CA GLU A 30 0.82 3.65 9.50
C GLU A 30 0.74 3.13 8.06
N TYR A 31 1.32 1.93 7.83
CA TYR A 31 1.23 1.28 6.55
C TYR A 31 -0.22 0.98 6.18
N TRP A 32 -1.00 0.38 7.09
CA TRP A 32 -2.40 0.07 6.86
C TRP A 32 -3.21 1.33 6.55
N LEU A 33 -3.10 2.37 7.36
CA LEU A 33 -3.78 3.66 7.17
C LEU A 33 -3.47 4.24 5.80
N ARG A 34 -2.19 4.28 5.43
CA ARG A 34 -1.77 4.77 4.12
C ARG A 34 -2.42 3.97 2.99
N ARG A 35 -2.35 2.64 3.05
CA ARG A 35 -2.87 1.77 1.97
C ARG A 35 -4.37 1.85 1.84
N VAL A 36 -5.11 1.83 2.96
CA VAL A 36 -6.56 1.90 2.94
C VAL A 36 -7.03 3.27 2.47
N ASN A 37 -6.40 4.36 2.91
CA ASN A 37 -6.73 5.70 2.39
C ASN A 37 -6.51 5.81 0.88
N CYS A 38 -5.41 5.26 0.33
CA CYS A 38 -5.23 5.23 -1.13
C CYS A 38 -6.33 4.44 -1.85
N CYS A 39 -6.79 3.31 -1.30
CA CYS A 39 -7.92 2.57 -1.88
C CYS A 39 -9.23 3.37 -1.83
N VAL A 40 -9.46 4.11 -0.74
CA VAL A 40 -10.64 4.99 -0.59
C VAL A 40 -10.57 6.17 -1.57
N GLU A 41 -9.40 6.76 -1.77
CA GLU A 41 -9.20 7.81 -2.78
C GLU A 41 -9.45 7.27 -4.19
N ALA A 42 -8.99 6.06 -4.50
CA ALA A 42 -9.27 5.40 -5.78
C ALA A 42 -10.76 5.11 -5.97
N GLU A 43 -11.44 4.61 -4.93
CA GLU A 43 -12.90 4.44 -4.93
C GLU A 43 -13.61 5.76 -5.25
N GLN A 44 -13.22 6.86 -4.61
CA GLN A 44 -13.79 8.19 -4.84
C GLN A 44 -13.49 8.75 -6.24
N ALA A 45 -12.28 8.51 -6.73
CA ALA A 45 -11.84 9.00 -8.03
C ALA A 45 -12.55 8.27 -9.18
N TYR A 46 -12.60 6.94 -9.13
CA TYR A 46 -13.00 6.12 -10.28
C TYR A 46 -14.39 5.50 -10.17
N GLY A 47 -14.98 5.43 -8.96
CA GLY A 47 -16.34 4.92 -8.75
C GLY A 47 -16.49 3.40 -8.92
N LEU A 48 -17.74 2.93 -8.82
CA LEU A 48 -18.09 1.51 -8.77
C LEU A 48 -17.83 0.73 -10.05
N GLU A 49 -17.70 1.41 -11.20
CA GLU A 49 -17.42 0.79 -12.49
C GLU A 49 -15.95 0.33 -12.59
N VAL A 50 -15.07 0.87 -11.74
CA VAL A 50 -13.61 0.64 -11.81
C VAL A 50 -13.08 0.05 -10.50
N VAL A 51 -13.69 0.39 -9.37
CA VAL A 51 -13.29 -0.09 -8.04
C VAL A 51 -14.49 -0.74 -7.35
N TYR A 52 -14.32 -1.99 -6.93
CA TYR A 52 -15.30 -2.72 -6.14
C TYR A 52 -14.76 -3.00 -4.73
N ARG A 53 -15.52 -2.60 -3.70
CA ARG A 53 -15.19 -2.85 -2.28
C ARG A 53 -16.03 -4.01 -1.77
N MET A 54 -15.34 -5.04 -1.30
CA MET A 54 -15.93 -6.20 -0.64
C MET A 54 -15.67 -6.15 0.88
N HIS A 55 -16.52 -6.73 1.71
CA HIS A 55 -16.15 -6.96 3.12
C HIS A 55 -15.66 -8.38 3.34
N TYR A 56 -14.59 -8.53 4.12
CA TYR A 56 -14.11 -9.86 4.52
C TYR A 56 -15.21 -10.69 5.22
N SER A 57 -16.06 -10.04 6.03
CA SER A 57 -17.21 -10.71 6.66
C SER A 57 -18.17 -11.30 5.62
N ASP A 58 -18.39 -10.64 4.48
CA ASP A 58 -19.25 -11.17 3.42
C ASP A 58 -18.66 -12.46 2.83
N VAL A 59 -17.34 -12.53 2.66
CA VAL A 59 -16.65 -13.74 2.18
C VAL A 59 -16.77 -14.90 3.16
N ILE A 60 -16.77 -14.63 4.47
CA ILE A 60 -16.83 -15.68 5.50
C ILE A 60 -18.27 -16.11 5.81
N GLU A 61 -19.17 -15.14 5.98
CA GLU A 61 -20.55 -15.39 6.40
C GLU A 61 -21.46 -15.74 5.22
N ARG A 62 -21.19 -15.16 4.04
CA ARG A 62 -22.03 -15.27 2.84
C ARG A 62 -21.17 -15.55 1.57
N PRO A 63 -20.29 -16.57 1.59
CA PRO A 63 -19.26 -16.79 0.56
C PRO A 63 -19.84 -16.88 -0.86
N LYS A 64 -20.97 -17.57 -1.04
CA LYS A 64 -21.63 -17.68 -2.35
C LYS A 64 -22.03 -16.32 -2.91
N SER A 65 -22.75 -15.52 -2.13
CA SER A 65 -23.20 -14.19 -2.56
C SER A 65 -22.03 -13.24 -2.80
N ALA A 66 -20.99 -13.31 -1.96
CA ALA A 66 -19.78 -12.52 -2.14
C ALA A 66 -19.05 -12.89 -3.44
N MET A 67 -18.89 -14.18 -3.75
CA MET A 67 -18.25 -14.62 -5.00
C MET A 67 -19.05 -14.24 -6.24
N HIS A 68 -20.39 -14.28 -6.18
CA HIS A 68 -21.21 -13.75 -7.27
C HIS A 68 -20.93 -12.27 -7.49
N ALA A 69 -21.05 -11.44 -6.45
CA ALA A 69 -20.84 -10.00 -6.58
C ALA A 69 -19.40 -9.64 -7.04
N LEU A 70 -18.40 -10.42 -6.62
CA LEU A 70 -17.02 -10.25 -7.08
C LEU A 70 -16.83 -10.51 -8.57
N LEU A 71 -17.46 -11.58 -9.08
CA LEU A 71 -17.31 -12.01 -10.47
C LEU A 71 -18.22 -11.22 -11.40
N ASP A 72 -19.39 -10.79 -10.93
CA ASP A 72 -20.29 -9.92 -11.67
C ASP A 72 -19.64 -8.56 -11.96
N PHE A 73 -18.79 -8.05 -11.05
CA PHE A 73 -18.10 -6.75 -11.21
C PHE A 73 -17.25 -6.65 -12.50
N PRO A 74 -16.30 -7.57 -12.78
CA PRO A 74 -15.59 -7.63 -14.06
C PRO A 74 -16.41 -8.30 -15.19
N GLY A 75 -17.60 -8.83 -14.92
CA GLY A 75 -18.42 -9.56 -15.88
C GLY A 75 -17.98 -11.02 -16.12
N GLU A 76 -17.31 -11.63 -15.14
CA GLU A 76 -16.81 -13.00 -15.21
C GLU A 76 -17.90 -14.02 -14.78
N PRO A 77 -17.96 -15.20 -15.41
CA PRO A 77 -18.96 -16.21 -15.07
C PRO A 77 -18.68 -16.88 -13.71
N TYR A 78 -19.74 -17.07 -12.92
CA TYR A 78 -19.67 -17.83 -11.67
C TYR A 78 -19.59 -19.34 -11.89
N SER A 79 -18.71 -20.01 -11.13
CA SER A 79 -18.68 -21.46 -10.97
C SER A 79 -18.75 -21.84 -9.49
N GLY A 80 -19.47 -22.91 -9.16
CA GLY A 80 -19.52 -23.44 -7.79
C GLY A 80 -18.14 -23.80 -7.22
N GLN A 81 -17.19 -24.16 -8.11
CA GLN A 81 -15.81 -24.49 -7.73
C GLN A 81 -15.06 -23.31 -7.11
N CYS A 82 -15.50 -22.07 -7.36
CA CYS A 82 -14.94 -20.87 -6.73
C CYS A 82 -15.06 -20.87 -5.20
N LEU A 83 -15.95 -21.70 -4.65
CA LEU A 83 -16.12 -21.85 -3.21
C LEU A 83 -15.15 -22.85 -2.58
N GLU A 84 -14.58 -23.78 -3.35
CA GLU A 84 -13.70 -24.83 -2.84
C GLU A 84 -12.50 -24.26 -2.04
N PRO A 85 -11.82 -23.19 -2.48
CA PRO A 85 -10.74 -22.59 -1.71
C PRO A 85 -11.18 -21.92 -0.40
N LEU A 86 -12.47 -21.61 -0.25
CA LEU A 86 -13.02 -20.96 0.94
C LEU A 86 -13.42 -21.97 2.02
N VAL A 87 -13.62 -23.25 1.66
CA VAL A 87 -13.96 -24.32 2.60
C VAL A 87 -12.80 -24.59 3.57
N GLN A 88 -11.57 -24.54 3.06
CA GLN A 88 -10.38 -24.69 3.87
C GLN A 88 -9.79 -23.31 4.18
N ARG A 89 -9.58 -23.04 5.47
CA ARG A 89 -8.96 -21.79 5.91
C ARG A 89 -7.45 -21.87 5.64
N ILE A 90 -7.03 -21.56 4.40
CA ILE A 90 -5.63 -21.61 3.95
C ILE A 90 -4.72 -20.75 4.86
N ASN A 91 -5.27 -19.66 5.41
CA ASN A 91 -4.57 -18.78 6.34
C ASN A 91 -4.90 -19.15 7.79
N SER A 92 -4.35 -20.26 8.28
CA SER A 92 -4.21 -20.55 9.71
C SER A 92 -2.88 -19.98 10.20
N ALA A 93 -2.81 -18.66 10.24
CA ALA A 93 -1.91 -17.98 11.18
C ALA A 93 -2.19 -18.58 12.56
N ASN A 94 -1.32 -19.49 13.01
CA ASN A 94 -1.47 -20.21 14.27
C ASN A 94 -0.98 -19.26 15.36
N VAL A 95 -1.80 -18.27 15.67
CA VAL A 95 -1.47 -17.25 16.67
C VAL A 95 -1.65 -17.89 18.04
N PRO A 96 -0.59 -17.93 18.88
CA PRO A 96 -0.74 -18.38 20.26
C PRO A 96 -1.85 -17.62 20.97
N VAL A 97 -2.60 -18.29 21.86
CA VAL A 97 -3.74 -17.68 22.55
C VAL A 97 -3.31 -16.51 23.46
N ASP A 98 -2.05 -16.53 23.90
CA ASP A 98 -1.38 -15.56 24.74
C ASP A 98 -0.60 -14.50 23.95
N PHE A 99 -0.70 -14.51 22.61
CA PHE A 99 -0.05 -13.51 21.78
C PHE A 99 -0.62 -12.12 22.06
N ASN A 100 0.19 -11.26 22.68
CA ASN A 100 -0.12 -9.85 22.83
C ASN A 100 0.56 -9.05 21.71
N PRO A 101 -0.17 -8.62 20.67
CA PRO A 101 0.39 -7.76 19.63
C PRO A 101 0.64 -6.32 20.11
N SER A 102 0.12 -5.97 21.29
CA SER A 102 0.08 -4.58 21.74
C SER A 102 1.47 -4.16 22.20
N ASP A 103 2.07 -3.25 21.46
CA ASP A 103 3.30 -2.58 21.82
C ASP A 103 2.93 -1.30 22.60
N PRO A 104 3.34 -1.16 23.88
CA PRO A 104 3.05 0.03 24.68
C PRO A 104 3.58 1.33 24.07
N SER A 105 4.55 1.24 23.16
CA SER A 105 5.11 2.40 22.45
C SER A 105 4.29 2.84 21.24
N THR A 106 3.28 2.06 20.84
CA THR A 106 2.39 2.41 19.72
C THR A 106 1.59 3.66 20.04
N ASN A 107 1.58 4.63 19.12
CA ASN A 107 0.84 5.85 19.30
C ASN A 107 -0.67 5.57 19.20
N LEU A 108 -1.37 5.77 20.32
CA LEU A 108 -2.82 5.55 20.45
C LEU A 108 -3.65 6.35 19.44
N THR A 109 -3.16 7.52 19.01
CA THR A 109 -3.85 8.33 17.98
C THR A 109 -3.88 7.60 16.64
N THR A 110 -2.77 6.97 16.24
CA THR A 110 -2.70 6.16 15.01
C THR A 110 -3.66 4.99 15.08
N VAL A 111 -3.72 4.32 16.23
CA VAL A 111 -4.62 3.20 16.48
C VAL A 111 -6.08 3.64 16.37
N GLU A 112 -6.41 4.78 16.96
CA GLU A 112 -7.77 5.32 16.95
C GLU A 112 -8.19 5.75 15.55
N GLN A 113 -7.33 6.44 14.80
CA GLN A 113 -7.56 6.78 13.39
C GLN A 113 -7.84 5.52 12.55
N ALA A 114 -7.07 4.45 12.78
CA ALA A 114 -7.27 3.21 12.06
C ALA A 114 -8.64 2.58 12.36
N ARG A 115 -9.04 2.54 13.64
CA ARG A 115 -10.35 2.03 14.06
C ARG A 115 -11.48 2.84 13.45
N GLN A 116 -11.42 4.17 13.56
CA GLN A 116 -12.43 5.07 13.02
C GLN A 116 -12.60 4.90 11.51
N LEU A 117 -11.49 4.80 10.76
CA LEU A 117 -11.54 4.53 9.32
C LEU A 117 -12.18 3.18 9.03
N SER A 118 -11.78 2.14 9.77
CA SER A 118 -12.31 0.79 9.60
C SER A 118 -13.82 0.72 9.87
N ASP A 119 -14.29 1.35 10.94
CA ASP A 119 -15.70 1.41 11.32
C ASP A 119 -16.52 2.22 10.33
N LYS A 120 -15.98 3.34 9.85
CA LYS A 120 -16.60 4.15 8.79
C LYS A 120 -16.77 3.33 7.51
N LEU A 121 -15.76 2.59 7.08
CA LEU A 121 -15.82 1.78 5.86
C LEU A 121 -16.79 0.62 5.97
N ARG A 122 -16.92 0.03 7.16
CA ARG A 122 -17.87 -1.06 7.43
C ARG A 122 -19.33 -0.60 7.48
N SER A 123 -19.56 0.61 7.99
CA SER A 123 -20.92 1.16 8.16
C SER A 123 -21.43 1.96 6.97
N SER A 124 -20.53 2.51 6.15
CA SER A 124 -20.90 3.33 5.00
C SER A 124 -21.02 2.48 3.73
N PRO A 125 -22.02 2.72 2.87
CA PRO A 125 -22.02 2.16 1.53
C PRO A 125 -20.82 2.65 0.72
N GLN A 126 -20.42 1.88 -0.29
CA GLN A 126 -19.39 2.30 -1.23
C GLN A 126 -19.90 3.47 -2.06
N GLN A 127 -19.05 4.47 -2.34
CA GLN A 127 -19.48 5.62 -3.12
C GLN A 127 -19.73 5.23 -4.59
N GLY A 128 -20.93 5.55 -5.07
CA GLY A 128 -21.40 5.21 -6.42
C GLY A 128 -20.72 6.00 -7.54
N ARG A 129 -20.48 7.29 -7.33
CA ARG A 129 -20.16 8.24 -8.41
C ARG A 129 -18.68 8.62 -8.40
N ALA A 130 -18.03 8.43 -9.56
CA ALA A 130 -16.68 8.87 -9.81
C ALA A 130 -16.52 10.40 -9.70
N SER A 131 -15.39 10.84 -9.17
CA SER A 131 -14.99 12.26 -9.10
C SER A 131 -13.89 12.54 -10.10
N LEU A 132 -14.26 13.15 -11.23
CA LEU A 132 -13.31 13.51 -12.30
C LEU A 132 -12.13 14.33 -11.77
N LYS A 133 -12.41 15.32 -10.90
CA LYS A 133 -11.37 16.16 -10.28
C LYS A 133 -10.37 15.34 -9.47
N LEU A 134 -10.83 14.32 -8.74
CA LEU A 134 -9.94 13.45 -7.97
C LEU A 134 -9.15 12.52 -8.91
N ALA A 135 -9.77 11.98 -9.95
CA ALA A 135 -9.09 11.18 -10.96
C ALA A 135 -7.98 11.96 -11.67
N GLU A 136 -8.26 13.19 -12.12
CA GLU A 136 -7.26 14.09 -12.73
C GLU A 136 -6.11 14.40 -11.77
N LYS A 137 -6.41 14.63 -10.48
CA LYS A 137 -5.39 14.83 -9.46
C LYS A 137 -4.49 13.59 -9.31
N LEU A 138 -5.07 12.41 -9.20
CA LEU A 138 -4.31 11.16 -9.05
C LEU A 138 -3.44 10.89 -10.28
N GLU A 139 -3.97 11.14 -11.48
CA GLU A 139 -3.25 11.00 -12.75
C GLU A 139 -2.08 11.99 -12.84
N ALA A 140 -2.28 13.25 -12.44
CA ALA A 140 -1.23 14.25 -12.41
C ALA A 140 -0.11 13.87 -11.42
N GLU A 141 -0.46 13.43 -10.21
CA GLU A 141 0.53 12.98 -9.21
C GLU A 141 1.29 11.73 -9.68
N PHE A 142 0.62 10.82 -10.38
CA PHE A 142 1.25 9.66 -10.98
C PHE A 142 2.25 10.07 -12.07
N ASN A 143 1.84 10.91 -13.01
CA ASN A 143 2.70 11.39 -14.10
C ASN A 143 3.91 12.17 -13.58
N GLN A 144 3.74 13.00 -12.56
CA GLN A 144 4.85 13.68 -11.90
C GLN A 144 5.89 12.70 -11.35
N ARG A 145 5.44 11.57 -10.77
CA ARG A 145 6.35 10.53 -10.27
C ARG A 145 7.03 9.78 -11.42
N VAL A 146 6.29 9.46 -12.47
CA VAL A 146 6.86 8.81 -13.67
C VAL A 146 7.98 9.67 -14.27
N GLU A 147 7.75 10.97 -14.42
CA GLU A 147 8.76 11.92 -14.89
C GLU A 147 9.97 11.98 -13.96
N TYR A 148 9.74 12.08 -12.64
CA TYR A 148 10.82 12.09 -11.65
C TYR A 148 11.70 10.85 -11.77
N PHE A 149 11.09 9.66 -11.79
CA PHE A 149 11.84 8.40 -11.89
C PHE A 149 12.48 8.20 -13.27
N GLY A 150 11.83 8.65 -14.35
CA GLY A 150 12.39 8.61 -15.69
C GLY A 150 13.66 9.45 -15.84
N GLY A 151 13.72 10.61 -15.17
CA GLY A 151 14.89 11.49 -15.18
C GLY A 151 15.98 11.11 -14.17
N LEU A 152 15.70 10.21 -13.22
CA LEU A 152 16.60 9.93 -12.10
C LEU A 152 17.91 9.29 -12.56
N GLY A 153 17.86 8.38 -13.54
CA GLY A 153 19.06 7.72 -14.07
C GLY A 153 20.03 8.69 -14.73
N THR A 154 19.52 9.60 -15.56
CA THR A 154 20.33 10.64 -16.21
C THR A 154 20.97 11.56 -15.18
N LYS A 155 20.18 12.08 -14.23
CA LYS A 155 20.69 12.96 -13.16
C LYS A 155 21.73 12.26 -12.29
N TYR A 156 21.55 10.97 -12.01
CA TYR A 156 22.51 10.17 -11.26
C TYR A 156 23.83 10.03 -12.02
N SER A 157 23.77 9.72 -13.33
CA SER A 157 24.97 9.63 -14.17
C SER A 157 25.70 10.97 -14.29
N GLU A 158 24.98 12.07 -14.48
CA GLU A 158 25.55 13.43 -14.49
C GLU A 158 26.27 13.76 -13.18
N ALA A 159 25.64 13.43 -12.04
CA ALA A 159 26.24 13.62 -10.72
C ALA A 159 27.52 12.78 -10.56
N GLN A 160 27.52 11.51 -10.95
CA GLN A 160 28.71 10.65 -10.92
C GLN A 160 29.85 11.21 -11.78
N ASN A 161 29.54 11.68 -12.99
CA ASN A 161 30.52 12.27 -13.89
C ASN A 161 31.15 13.55 -13.30
N LEU A 162 30.32 14.40 -12.66
CA LEU A 162 30.78 15.60 -11.99
C LEU A 162 31.69 15.28 -10.80
N ILE A 163 31.30 14.31 -9.96
CA ILE A 163 32.12 13.85 -8.83
C ILE A 163 33.48 13.34 -9.33
N ALA A 164 33.49 12.47 -10.33
CA ALA A 164 34.73 11.92 -10.90
C ALA A 164 35.63 12.99 -11.54
N LYS A 165 35.04 14.09 -12.05
CA LYS A 165 35.80 15.25 -12.56
C LYS A 165 36.44 16.02 -11.41
N LEU A 166 35.67 16.35 -10.37
CA LEU A 166 36.15 17.10 -9.21
C LEU A 166 37.23 16.34 -8.45
N GLU A 167 37.10 15.02 -8.30
CA GLU A 167 38.14 14.17 -7.69
C GLU A 167 39.47 14.24 -8.44
N ARG A 168 39.43 14.24 -9.78
CA ARG A 168 40.61 14.43 -10.63
C ARG A 168 41.23 15.81 -10.43
N GLU A 169 40.43 16.87 -10.40
CA GLU A 169 40.90 18.24 -10.17
C GLU A 169 41.54 18.40 -8.78
N CYS A 170 40.93 17.87 -7.73
CA CYS A 170 41.49 17.87 -6.38
C CYS A 170 42.81 17.08 -6.31
N ALA A 171 42.90 15.92 -6.97
CA ALA A 171 44.14 15.15 -7.02
C ALA A 171 45.28 15.90 -7.73
N MET A 172 44.98 16.61 -8.82
CA MET A 172 45.97 17.44 -9.53
C MET A 172 46.44 18.63 -8.68
N LEU A 173 45.54 19.30 -7.97
CA LEU A 173 45.89 20.41 -7.07
C LEU A 173 46.76 19.94 -5.91
N ASN A 174 46.48 18.76 -5.34
CA ASN A 174 47.27 18.18 -4.26
C ASN A 174 48.64 17.64 -4.72
N ALA A 175 48.77 17.26 -6.00
CA ALA A 175 50.02 16.78 -6.58
C ALA A 175 50.95 17.91 -7.08
N SER A 176 50.45 19.15 -7.14
CA SER A 176 51.27 20.30 -7.52
C SER A 176 52.13 20.73 -6.32
N PRO A 177 53.47 20.64 -6.38
CA PRO A 177 54.31 21.02 -5.25
C PRO A 177 54.10 22.50 -4.95
N ALA A 178 53.99 22.86 -3.68
CA ALA A 178 54.15 24.23 -3.24
C ALA A 178 55.44 24.77 -3.87
N GLY A 179 55.29 25.71 -4.81
CA GLY A 179 56.40 26.27 -5.57
C GLY A 179 57.52 26.68 -4.62
N GLY A 180 58.72 26.17 -4.89
CA GLY A 180 59.93 26.56 -4.19
C GLY A 180 60.05 28.08 -4.20
N ARG A 181 60.15 28.67 -3.01
CA ARG A 181 60.77 29.98 -2.87
C ARG A 181 62.26 29.73 -2.68
N GLY A 182 63.04 30.24 -3.63
CA GLY A 182 64.47 30.45 -3.46
C GLY A 182 64.76 31.58 -2.48
#